data_AF-A0AAD9HQR6-F1
#
_entry.id   AF-A0AAD9HQR6-F1
#
_cell.length_a   1.000
_cell.length_b   1.000
_cell.length_c   1.000
_cell.angle_alpha   90.00
_cell.angle_beta   90.00
_cell.angle_gamma   90.00
#
_symmetry.space_group_name_H-M   'P 1'
#
loop_
_entity.id
_entity.type
_entity.pdbx_description
1 polymer ?
#
loop_
_entity_poly.entity_id
_entity_poly.type
_entity_poly.pdbx_seq_one_letter_code
_entity_poly.pdbx_strand_id
1 'polypeptide(L)'
;MKFPLAALLLVAASVLTSAKPHKAPLLGSAGPKFSNSATCSVERWPGVGPLHVTNSYIVRAVVDENTARICTRLWHNLGRFSSCGAITKPWCDDHSQTDNEKILNWGFTLTSLCDPGAVYSAWFEATRNRYGEIKC
;
A
#
# COMPACT_ATOMS: atom_id res chain seq x y z
N MET A 1 31.10 35.97 -39.95
CA MET A 1 30.08 35.21 -39.21
C MET A 1 30.31 33.72 -39.40
N LYS A 2 30.67 32.98 -38.35
CA LYS A 2 30.49 31.52 -38.17
C LYS A 2 31.11 31.11 -36.83
N PHE A 3 30.26 30.82 -35.84
CA PHE A 3 30.63 30.26 -34.55
C PHE A 3 30.63 28.72 -34.65
N PRO A 4 31.66 28.00 -34.16
CA PRO A 4 31.56 26.56 -34.01
C PRO A 4 30.81 26.20 -32.72
N LEU A 5 29.61 25.67 -32.90
CA LEU A 5 28.85 24.91 -31.90
C LEU A 5 29.46 23.51 -31.78
N ALA A 6 29.85 23.11 -30.56
CA ALA A 6 29.56 21.78 -29.99
C ALA A 6 30.36 21.59 -28.70
N ALA A 7 29.93 22.28 -27.65
CA ALA A 7 30.08 21.77 -26.29
C ALA A 7 29.11 20.60 -26.12
N LEU A 8 29.60 19.42 -25.77
CA LEU A 8 28.79 18.32 -25.22
C LEU A 8 29.69 17.36 -24.44
N LEU A 9 30.23 17.87 -23.34
CA LEU A 9 30.70 17.09 -22.21
C LEU A 9 29.54 16.98 -21.23
N LEU A 10 28.82 15.85 -21.22
CA LEU A 10 28.01 15.45 -20.08
C LEU A 10 28.19 13.95 -19.86
N VAL A 11 29.08 13.65 -18.92
CA VAL A 11 29.28 12.33 -18.33
C VAL A 11 28.01 11.96 -17.57
N ALA A 12 27.19 11.07 -18.13
CA ALA A 12 26.08 10.47 -17.40
C ALA A 12 26.65 9.41 -16.44
N ALA A 13 27.18 9.85 -15.31
CA ALA A 13 27.41 8.99 -14.17
C ALA A 13 26.03 8.58 -13.63
N SER A 14 25.59 7.37 -13.95
CA SER A 14 24.41 6.76 -13.36
C SER A 14 24.64 6.60 -11.86
N VAL A 15 24.09 7.54 -11.09
CA VAL A 15 23.97 7.45 -9.64
C VAL A 15 23.09 6.24 -9.33
N LEU A 16 23.74 5.09 -9.06
CA LEU A 16 23.14 4.04 -8.25
C LEU A 16 22.95 4.62 -6.86
N THR A 17 21.84 5.33 -6.65
CA THR A 17 21.41 5.66 -5.29
C THR A 17 21.12 4.35 -4.61
N SER A 18 22.06 3.89 -3.79
CA SER A 18 21.82 2.88 -2.77
C SER A 18 20.60 3.32 -1.99
N ALA A 19 19.45 2.73 -2.30
CA ALA A 19 18.24 2.92 -1.53
C ALA A 19 18.57 2.38 -0.13
N LYS A 20 18.79 3.29 0.83
CA LYS A 20 18.86 2.93 2.23
C LYS A 20 17.63 2.07 2.51
N PRO A 21 17.78 0.88 3.13
CA PRO A 21 16.62 0.11 3.53
C PRO A 21 15.79 1.03 4.40
N HIS A 22 14.59 1.38 3.93
CA HIS A 22 13.62 2.07 4.76
C HIS A 22 13.41 1.14 5.96
N LYS A 23 13.98 1.54 7.11
CA LYS A 23 13.75 0.88 8.39
C LYS A 23 12.27 1.10 8.71
N ALA A 24 11.40 0.27 8.14
CA ALA A 24 10.10 0.04 8.71
C ALA A 24 10.36 -0.29 10.19
N PRO A 25 9.61 0.30 11.13
CA PRO A 25 9.66 -0.15 12.52
C PRO A 25 9.43 -1.66 12.50
N LEU A 26 10.46 -2.42 12.87
CA LEU A 26 10.39 -3.88 12.94
C LEU A 26 9.46 -4.21 14.11
N LEU A 27 8.14 -4.19 13.89
CA LEU A 27 7.21 -4.86 14.77
C LEU A 27 7.61 -6.33 14.75
N GLY A 28 7.83 -6.93 15.92
CA GLY A 28 8.38 -8.27 16.10
C GLY A 28 7.53 -9.40 15.51
N SER A 29 7.74 -10.62 16.05
CA SER A 29 6.97 -11.82 15.72
C SER A 29 5.46 -11.55 15.68
N ALA A 30 4.72 -12.27 14.82
CA ALA A 30 3.28 -12.14 14.71
C ALA A 30 2.63 -12.17 16.10
N GLY A 31 2.05 -11.03 16.51
CA GLY A 31 1.39 -10.92 17.80
C GLY A 31 0.22 -11.91 17.89
N PRO A 32 -0.33 -12.16 19.09
CA PRO A 32 -1.46 -13.06 19.25
C PRO A 32 -2.61 -12.62 18.34
N LYS A 33 -3.26 -13.61 17.71
CA LYS A 33 -4.47 -13.38 16.92
C LYS A 33 -5.55 -12.76 17.82
N PHE A 34 -6.13 -11.66 17.37
CA PHE A 34 -7.24 -10.96 18.00
C PHE A 34 -8.57 -11.37 17.36
N SER A 35 -8.64 -11.32 16.04
CA SER A 35 -9.85 -11.66 15.28
C SER A 35 -9.48 -12.34 13.95
N ASN A 36 -10.47 -12.89 13.25
CA ASN A 36 -10.37 -13.29 11.84
C ASN A 36 -11.39 -12.51 11.00
N SER A 37 -11.59 -11.24 11.32
CA SER A 37 -12.61 -10.36 10.74
C SER A 37 -12.18 -9.67 9.45
N ALA A 38 -10.89 -9.73 9.10
CA ALA A 38 -10.35 -9.04 7.96
C ALA A 38 -10.99 -9.52 6.64
N THR A 39 -11.52 -8.58 5.88
CA THR A 39 -12.14 -8.81 4.57
C THR A 39 -11.52 -7.86 3.55
N CYS A 40 -11.52 -8.27 2.28
CA CYS A 40 -11.07 -7.43 1.18
C CYS A 40 -12.03 -7.56 0.00
N SER A 41 -12.41 -6.43 -0.58
CA SER A 41 -13.05 -6.38 -1.89
C SER A 41 -12.14 -5.69 -2.91
N VAL A 42 -12.20 -6.17 -4.15
CA VAL A 42 -11.49 -5.59 -5.29
C VAL A 42 -12.45 -5.36 -6.44
N GLU A 43 -12.47 -4.14 -6.96
CA GLU A 43 -13.18 -3.77 -8.18
C GLU A 43 -12.16 -3.43 -9.28
N ARG A 44 -12.32 -3.99 -10.47
CA ARG A 44 -11.39 -3.77 -11.59
C ARG A 44 -12.01 -2.83 -12.61
N TRP A 45 -11.21 -1.92 -13.17
CA TRP A 45 -11.65 -1.02 -14.22
C TRP A 45 -10.73 -1.08 -15.45
N PRO A 46 -11.28 -1.14 -16.69
CA PRO A 46 -12.69 -1.38 -16.99
C PRO A 46 -13.13 -2.77 -16.50
N GLY A 47 -14.38 -2.88 -16.03
CA GLY A 47 -14.91 -4.12 -15.44
C GLY A 47 -15.26 -5.21 -16.45
N VAL A 48 -15.22 -4.88 -17.75
CA VAL A 48 -15.52 -5.78 -18.86
C VAL A 48 -14.41 -5.72 -19.91
N GLY A 49 -14.00 -6.89 -20.41
CA GLY A 49 -12.96 -7.03 -21.42
C GLY A 49 -11.65 -7.64 -20.90
N PRO A 50 -10.69 -7.92 -21.79
CA PRO A 50 -9.46 -8.62 -21.44
C PRO A 50 -8.43 -7.76 -20.70
N LEU A 51 -8.64 -6.44 -20.66
CA LEU A 51 -7.69 -5.47 -20.09
C LEU A 51 -8.31 -4.79 -18.87
N HIS A 52 -7.60 -4.82 -17.75
CA HIS A 52 -7.87 -3.97 -16.59
C HIS A 52 -6.68 -3.03 -16.40
N VAL A 53 -6.96 -1.76 -16.15
CA VAL A 53 -5.93 -0.71 -15.98
C VAL A 53 -5.81 -0.28 -14.53
N THR A 54 -6.83 -0.49 -13.72
CA THR A 54 -6.81 -0.20 -12.29
C THR A 54 -7.55 -1.25 -11.46
N ASN A 55 -7.16 -1.33 -10.19
CA ASN A 55 -7.79 -2.14 -9.15
C ASN A 55 -8.12 -1.21 -7.97
N SER A 56 -9.39 -1.19 -7.57
CA SER A 56 -9.88 -0.45 -6.40
C SER A 56 -10.09 -1.42 -5.25
N TYR A 57 -9.37 -1.21 -4.15
CA TYR A 57 -9.38 -2.07 -2.97
C TYR A 57 -10.15 -1.41 -1.84
N ILE A 58 -10.90 -2.22 -1.10
CA ILE A 58 -11.45 -1.85 0.21
C ILE A 58 -11.18 -3.00 1.17
N VAL A 59 -10.33 -2.75 2.16
CA VAL A 59 -10.04 -3.68 3.25
C VAL A 59 -10.78 -3.22 4.50
N ARG A 60 -11.45 -4.16 5.18
CA ARG A 60 -12.18 -3.90 6.43
C ARG A 60 -11.80 -4.90 7.50
N ALA A 61 -11.63 -4.47 8.74
CA ALA A 61 -11.37 -5.37 9.86
C ALA A 61 -11.80 -4.77 11.21
N VAL A 62 -12.17 -5.64 12.15
CA VAL A 62 -12.33 -5.31 13.56
C VAL A 62 -10.97 -5.37 14.25
N VAL A 63 -10.57 -4.27 14.86
CA VAL A 63 -9.23 -4.05 15.42
C VAL A 63 -9.25 -3.71 16.91
N ASP A 64 -8.14 -3.95 17.60
CA ASP A 64 -7.97 -3.70 19.04
C ASP A 64 -7.06 -2.49 19.35
N GLU A 65 -6.57 -1.79 18.32
CA GLU A 65 -5.68 -0.64 18.48
C GLU A 65 -6.25 0.63 17.80
N ASN A 66 -5.52 1.73 17.91
CA ASN A 66 -5.90 2.98 17.27
C ASN A 66 -5.81 2.89 15.73
N THR A 67 -6.92 3.15 15.06
CA THR A 67 -7.07 3.07 13.60
C THR A 67 -6.07 3.94 12.84
N ALA A 68 -5.83 5.18 13.27
CA ALA A 68 -4.86 6.09 12.63
C ALA A 68 -3.43 5.54 12.66
N ARG A 69 -3.07 4.80 13.71
CA ARG A 69 -1.76 4.13 13.82
C ARG A 69 -1.64 3.00 12.80
N ILE A 70 -2.67 2.18 12.63
CA ILE A 70 -2.70 1.12 11.61
C ILE A 70 -2.61 1.74 10.21
N CYS A 71 -3.44 2.75 9.92
CA CYS A 71 -3.44 3.47 8.64
C CYS A 71 -2.05 3.97 8.25
N THR A 72 -1.32 4.57 9.20
CA THR A 72 0.05 5.06 8.96
C THR A 72 0.98 3.92 8.52
N ARG A 73 0.92 2.76 9.18
CA ARG A 73 1.74 1.58 8.83
C ARG A 73 1.30 0.97 7.50
N LEU A 74 0.01 0.94 7.20
CA LEU A 74 -0.51 0.44 5.92
C LEU A 74 0.04 1.27 4.74
N TRP A 75 -0.10 2.59 4.80
CA TRP A 75 0.42 3.46 3.74
C TRP A 75 1.94 3.42 3.64
N HIS A 76 2.65 3.38 4.77
CA HIS A 76 4.10 3.24 4.78
C HIS A 76 4.56 1.95 4.08
N ASN A 77 3.92 0.82 4.39
CA ASN A 77 4.29 -0.47 3.82
C ASN A 77 3.82 -0.64 2.36
N LEU A 78 2.73 0.01 1.94
CA LEU A 78 2.31 0.00 0.54
C LEU A 78 3.21 0.92 -0.31
N GLY A 79 3.58 2.09 0.21
CA GLY A 79 4.40 3.08 -0.50
C GLY A 79 5.84 2.63 -0.80
N ARG A 80 6.30 1.52 -0.20
CA ARG A 80 7.62 0.95 -0.50
C ARG A 80 7.70 0.27 -1.87
N PHE A 81 6.56 -0.08 -2.45
CA PHE A 81 6.48 -0.76 -3.74
C PHE A 81 6.44 0.28 -4.86
N SER A 82 7.55 0.42 -5.59
CA SER A 82 7.68 1.40 -6.67
C SER A 82 6.65 1.21 -7.78
N SER A 83 6.26 -0.04 -8.07
CA SER A 83 5.18 -0.38 -9.01
C SER A 83 3.80 0.16 -8.59
N CYS A 84 3.65 0.54 -7.32
CA CYS A 84 2.41 1.02 -6.73
C CYS A 84 2.43 2.53 -6.47
N GLY A 85 3.42 3.24 -7.01
CA GLY A 85 3.70 4.66 -6.73
C GLY A 85 2.59 5.66 -7.07
N ALA A 86 1.54 5.23 -7.78
CA ALA A 86 0.34 6.02 -8.05
C ALA A 86 -0.86 5.49 -7.23
N ILE A 87 -0.84 5.72 -5.91
CA ILE A 87 -2.01 5.49 -5.05
C ILE A 87 -3.01 6.63 -5.29
N THR A 88 -4.23 6.29 -5.72
CA THR A 88 -5.29 7.27 -5.99
C THR A 88 -6.52 7.00 -5.14
N LYS A 89 -7.33 8.04 -4.92
CA LYS A 89 -8.50 8.00 -4.00
C LYS A 89 -8.18 7.37 -2.63
N PRO A 90 -7.04 7.70 -1.97
CA PRO A 90 -6.69 7.08 -0.70
C PRO A 90 -7.59 7.56 0.42
N TRP A 91 -8.06 6.63 1.24
CA TRP A 91 -8.74 6.92 2.50
C TRP A 91 -8.51 5.79 3.50
N CYS A 92 -8.48 6.15 4.77
CA CYS A 92 -8.33 5.19 5.86
C CYS A 92 -8.96 5.79 7.11
N ASP A 93 -10.01 5.17 7.62
CA ASP A 93 -10.83 5.71 8.68
C ASP A 93 -11.29 4.65 9.67
N ASP A 94 -11.77 5.17 10.81
CA ASP A 94 -12.50 4.39 11.80
C ASP A 94 -13.99 4.48 11.48
N HIS A 95 -14.62 3.33 11.31
CA HIS A 95 -16.03 3.15 10.99
C HIS A 95 -16.80 2.47 12.13
N SER A 96 -16.29 2.58 13.36
CA SER A 96 -17.00 2.25 14.58
C SER A 96 -18.40 2.84 14.61
N GLN A 97 -19.39 2.00 14.90
CA GLN A 97 -20.75 2.44 15.24
C GLN A 97 -20.96 2.59 16.74
N THR A 98 -20.09 1.97 17.54
CA THR A 98 -20.12 2.00 19.02
C THR A 98 -18.70 2.03 19.57
N ASP A 99 -18.53 2.48 20.81
CA ASP A 99 -17.21 2.50 21.48
C ASP A 99 -16.62 1.10 21.74
N ASN A 100 -17.45 0.06 21.65
CA ASN A 100 -17.07 -1.33 21.94
C ASN A 100 -16.39 -2.05 20.76
N GLU A 101 -16.43 -1.47 19.56
CA GLU A 101 -15.91 -2.10 18.35
C GLU A 101 -15.21 -1.07 17.47
N LYS A 102 -13.91 -1.25 17.23
CA LYS A 102 -13.13 -0.44 16.29
C LYS A 102 -13.10 -1.08 14.93
N ILE A 103 -13.61 -0.38 13.91
CA ILE A 103 -13.69 -0.91 12.55
C ILE A 103 -12.76 -0.10 11.67
N LEU A 104 -11.63 -0.70 11.31
CA LEU A 104 -10.74 -0.13 10.32
C LEU A 104 -11.35 -0.31 8.93
N ASN A 105 -11.42 0.78 8.16
CA ASN A 105 -11.51 0.71 6.72
C ASN A 105 -10.24 1.28 6.08
N TRP A 106 -9.77 0.63 5.03
CA TRP A 106 -8.63 1.07 4.24
C TRP A 106 -8.93 0.92 2.75
N GLY A 107 -9.05 2.03 2.03
CA GLY A 107 -9.46 2.02 0.63
C GLY A 107 -8.62 2.92 -0.27
N PHE A 108 -8.38 2.45 -1.48
CA PHE A 108 -7.50 3.08 -2.46
C PHE A 108 -7.63 2.44 -3.84
N THR A 109 -7.15 3.12 -4.87
CA THR A 109 -7.04 2.61 -6.22
C THR A 109 -5.59 2.58 -6.66
N LEU A 110 -5.17 1.45 -7.25
CA LEU A 110 -3.85 1.22 -7.83
C LEU A 110 -3.98 0.98 -9.34
N THR A 111 -2.90 1.23 -10.07
CA THR A 111 -2.77 0.78 -11.46
C THR A 111 -2.61 -0.74 -11.51
N SER A 112 -2.98 -1.38 -12.62
CA SER A 112 -2.75 -2.82 -12.84
C SER A 112 -1.26 -3.20 -12.95
N LEU A 113 -0.37 -2.21 -13.03
CA LEU A 113 1.08 -2.41 -12.95
C LEU A 113 1.55 -2.74 -11.52
N CYS A 114 0.77 -2.38 -10.50
CA CYS A 114 1.08 -2.76 -9.14
C CYS A 114 0.73 -4.23 -8.92
N ASP A 115 1.70 -5.00 -8.44
CA ASP A 115 1.51 -6.38 -8.03
C ASP A 115 0.48 -6.46 -6.88
N PRO A 116 -0.61 -7.25 -7.00
CA PRO A 116 -1.60 -7.40 -5.93
C PRO A 116 -1.00 -7.88 -4.60
N GLY A 117 0.12 -8.61 -4.66
CA GLY A 117 0.95 -9.01 -3.52
C GLY A 117 1.44 -7.86 -2.65
N ALA A 118 1.57 -6.66 -3.21
CA ALA A 118 1.88 -5.45 -2.46
C ALA A 118 0.81 -5.15 -1.40
N VAL A 119 -0.47 -5.40 -1.70
CA VAL A 119 -1.59 -5.16 -0.78
C VAL A 119 -1.57 -6.18 0.36
N TYR A 120 -1.41 -7.48 0.05
CA TYR A 120 -1.27 -8.53 1.07
C TYR A 120 -0.06 -8.28 1.97
N SER A 121 1.06 -7.88 1.38
CA SER A 121 2.28 -7.59 2.11
C SER A 121 2.13 -6.36 3.01
N ALA A 122 1.55 -5.27 2.51
CA ALA A 122 1.29 -4.09 3.32
C ALA A 122 0.40 -4.39 4.52
N TRP A 123 -0.65 -5.20 4.32
CA TRP A 123 -1.51 -5.68 5.39
C TRP A 123 -0.76 -6.52 6.43
N PHE A 124 0.01 -7.51 5.98
CA PHE A 124 0.79 -8.37 6.87
C PHE A 124 1.83 -7.59 7.66
N GLU A 125 2.57 -6.66 7.05
CA GLU A 125 3.58 -5.87 7.76
C GLU A 125 2.95 -4.88 8.75
N ALA A 126 1.77 -4.35 8.43
CA ALA A 126 1.09 -3.40 9.32
C ALA A 126 0.39 -4.07 10.50
N THR A 127 -0.11 -5.30 10.34
CA THR A 127 -1.00 -5.95 11.31
C THR A 127 -0.52 -7.32 11.80
N ARG A 128 0.47 -7.91 11.13
CA ARG A 128 0.92 -9.30 11.32
C ARG A 128 -0.22 -10.34 11.21
N ASN A 129 -1.26 -10.04 10.43
CA ASN A 129 -2.49 -10.84 10.34
C ASN A 129 -3.18 -11.10 11.69
N ARG A 130 -2.96 -10.24 12.70
CA ARG A 130 -3.64 -10.33 14.00
C ARG A 130 -5.17 -10.24 13.88
N TYR A 131 -5.66 -9.61 12.81
CA TYR A 131 -7.08 -9.42 12.53
C TYR A 131 -7.64 -10.37 11.45
N GLY A 132 -6.81 -11.31 10.98
CA GLY A 132 -7.09 -12.17 9.84
C GLY A 132 -6.18 -11.86 8.65
N GLU A 133 -5.97 -12.87 7.80
CA GLU A 133 -5.39 -12.65 6.47
C GLU A 133 -6.45 -12.05 5.55
N ILE A 134 -6.04 -11.16 4.64
CA ILE A 134 -6.95 -10.65 3.61
C ILE A 134 -6.81 -11.49 2.33
N LYS A 135 -7.93 -11.69 1.63
CA LYS A 135 -8.00 -12.32 0.31
C LYS A 135 -8.80 -11.42 -0.62
N CYS A 136 -8.06 -10.69 -1.44
CA CYS A 136 -8.52 -9.95 -2.61
C CYS A 136 -8.17 -10.81 -3.85
#